data_AF-A0A2G5XAX4-F1
#
_entry.id   AF-A0A2G5XAX4-F1
#
_cell.length_a   1.000
_cell.length_b   1.000
_cell.length_c   1.000
_cell.angle_alpha   90.00
_cell.angle_beta   90.00
_cell.angle_gamma   90.00
#
_symmetry.space_group_name_H-M   'P 1'
#
loop_
_entity.id
_entity.type
_entity.pdbx_description
1 polymer ?
#
loop_
_entity_poly.entity_id
_entity_poly.type
_entity_poly.pdbx_seq_one_letter_code
_entity_poly.pdbx_strand_id
1 'polypeptide(L)'
;MLLEEENAQLHELAFSLLSQPLCHTEGAYFASLYHARKAVELTDYKNVKYMENLLFLNIVPDKVISDEETHEIAKKIILFY
;
A
#
# COMPACT_ATOMS: atom_id res chain seq x y z
N MET A 1 -4.75 -10.07 16.81
CA MET A 1 -5.52 -9.22 15.89
C MET A 1 -5.09 -9.38 14.42
N LEU A 2 -4.00 -8.77 13.92
CA LEU A 2 -3.57 -8.96 12.50
C LEU A 2 -3.08 -10.39 12.20
N LEU A 3 -2.48 -11.07 13.17
CA LEU A 3 -1.95 -12.44 13.01
C LEU A 3 -3.00 -13.54 13.28
N GLU A 4 -4.17 -13.19 13.80
CA GLU A 4 -5.21 -14.17 14.14
C GLU A 4 -6.28 -14.27 13.04
N GLU A 5 -6.58 -13.15 12.35
CA GLU A 5 -7.50 -13.08 11.22
C GLU A 5 -6.96 -12.14 10.13
N GLU A 6 -5.80 -12.50 9.57
CA GLU A 6 -5.18 -11.72 8.49
C GLU A 6 -6.15 -11.52 7.32
N ASN A 7 -6.47 -10.26 7.00
CA ASN A 7 -7.31 -9.94 5.85
C ASN A 7 -6.94 -8.57 5.28
N ALA A 8 -7.32 -8.35 4.01
CA ALA A 8 -6.92 -7.16 3.27
C ALA A 8 -7.49 -5.85 3.88
N GLN A 9 -8.65 -5.89 4.55
CA GLN A 9 -9.26 -4.72 5.18
C GLN A 9 -8.47 -4.26 6.41
N LEU A 10 -7.96 -5.19 7.23
CA LEU A 10 -7.09 -4.85 8.37
C LEU A 10 -5.76 -4.28 7.89
N HIS A 11 -5.19 -4.82 6.81
CA HIS A 11 -4.00 -4.24 6.19
C HIS A 11 -4.27 -2.85 5.62
N GLU A 12 -5.42 -2.62 4.97
CA GLU A 12 -5.76 -1.28 4.50
C GLU A 12 -5.97 -0.28 5.64
N LEU A 13 -6.64 -0.68 6.72
CA LEU A 13 -6.78 0.16 7.91
C LEU A 13 -5.41 0.54 8.51
N ALA A 14 -4.50 -0.44 8.65
CA ALA A 14 -3.16 -0.19 9.14
C ALA A 14 -2.37 0.74 8.20
N PHE A 15 -2.45 0.52 6.88
CA PHE A 15 -1.89 1.43 5.89
C PHE A 15 -2.42 2.86 6.09
N SER A 16 -3.75 3.04 6.17
CA SER A 16 -4.38 4.36 6.29
C SER A 16 -3.95 5.08 7.56
N LEU A 17 -3.79 4.38 8.69
CA LEU A 17 -3.30 4.98 9.92
C LEU A 17 -1.84 5.41 9.83
N LEU A 18 -0.98 4.58 9.22
CA LEU A 18 0.46 4.84 9.12
C LEU A 18 0.81 5.88 8.05
N SER A 19 0.07 5.92 6.95
CA SER A 19 0.35 6.80 5.81
C SER A 19 -0.24 8.20 5.96
N GLN A 20 -1.21 8.40 6.86
CA GLN A 20 -1.93 9.66 7.02
C GLN A 20 -1.79 10.25 8.44
N PRO A 21 -2.52 9.82 9.49
CA PRO A 21 -2.45 10.48 10.80
C PRO A 21 -1.13 10.22 11.53
N LEU A 22 -0.47 9.08 11.31
CA LEU A 22 0.78 8.72 11.98
C LEU A 22 2.02 8.90 11.10
N CYS A 23 1.89 9.53 9.93
CA CYS A 23 2.97 9.64 8.94
C CYS A 23 4.22 10.38 9.45
N HIS A 24 4.07 11.21 10.48
CA HIS A 24 5.16 11.93 11.14
C HIS A 24 6.02 11.04 12.06
N THR A 25 5.58 9.80 12.31
CA THR A 25 6.36 8.84 13.09
C THR A 25 7.47 8.28 12.23
N GLU A 26 8.70 8.21 12.76
CA GLU A 26 9.84 7.61 12.06
C GLU A 26 9.51 6.20 11.59
N GLY A 27 9.75 5.92 10.30
CA GLY A 27 9.48 4.62 9.71
C GLY A 27 8.00 4.34 9.37
N ALA A 28 7.07 5.28 9.61
CA ALA A 28 5.65 5.07 9.35
C ALA A 28 5.36 4.73 7.87
N TYR A 29 6.00 5.42 6.92
CA TYR A 29 5.81 5.11 5.50
C TYR A 29 6.34 3.71 5.14
N PHE A 30 7.48 3.29 5.69
CA PHE A 30 7.99 1.93 5.49
C PHE A 30 7.05 0.86 6.07
N ALA A 31 6.48 1.10 7.24
CA ALA A 31 5.47 0.21 7.83
C ALA A 31 4.19 0.20 6.99
N SER A 32 3.74 1.36 6.50
CA SER A 32 2.57 1.45 5.63
C SER A 32 2.76 0.69 4.31
N LEU A 33 3.97 0.69 3.74
CA LEU A 33 4.32 -0.06 2.53
C LEU A 33 4.15 -1.56 2.72
N TYR A 34 4.59 -2.11 3.86
CA TYR A 34 4.34 -3.50 4.20
C TYR A 34 2.85 -3.84 4.16
N HIS A 35 2.02 -3.01 4.80
CA HIS A 35 0.57 -3.25 4.82
C HIS A 35 -0.09 -3.06 3.45
N ALA A 36 0.32 -2.07 2.66
CA ALA A 36 -0.19 -1.86 1.31
C ALA A 36 0.08 -3.07 0.40
N ARG A 37 1.31 -3.60 0.41
CA ARG A 37 1.68 -4.79 -0.37
C ARG A 37 0.84 -6.01 0.01
N LYS A 38 0.69 -6.26 1.30
CA LYS A 38 -0.14 -7.37 1.81
C LYS A 38 -1.61 -7.24 1.41
N ALA A 39 -2.19 -6.03 1.45
CA ALA A 39 -3.56 -5.81 0.97
C ALA A 39 -3.72 -6.11 -0.53
N VAL A 40 -2.75 -5.71 -1.35
CA VAL A 40 -2.74 -6.00 -2.79
C VAL A 40 -2.60 -7.50 -3.07
N GLU A 41 -1.67 -8.18 -2.39
CA GLU A 41 -1.45 -9.62 -2.51
C GLU A 41 -2.69 -10.43 -2.12
N LEU A 42 -3.32 -10.12 -0.98
CA LEU A 42 -4.52 -10.79 -0.50
C LEU A 42 -5.74 -10.63 -1.42
N THR A 43 -5.72 -9.65 -2.31
CA THR A 43 -6.78 -9.43 -3.31
C THR A 43 -6.38 -9.91 -4.71
N ASP A 44 -5.23 -10.57 -4.86
CA ASP A 44 -4.70 -11.03 -6.16
C ASP A 44 -4.64 -9.87 -7.18
N TYR A 45 -4.26 -8.69 -6.72
CA TYR A 45 -4.20 -7.45 -7.53
C TYR A 45 -5.54 -7.05 -8.18
N LYS A 46 -6.69 -7.52 -7.68
CA LYS A 46 -8.03 -7.21 -8.24
C LYS A 46 -8.69 -5.99 -7.61
N ASN A 47 -8.07 -5.39 -6.60
CA ASN A 47 -8.58 -4.17 -5.97
C ASN A 47 -7.74 -2.96 -6.36
N VAL A 48 -8.30 -2.13 -7.27
CA VAL A 48 -7.63 -0.92 -7.77
C VAL A 48 -7.28 0.06 -6.65
N LYS A 49 -8.17 0.27 -5.66
CA LYS A 49 -7.90 1.15 -4.51
C LYS A 49 -6.65 0.73 -3.75
N TYR A 50 -6.43 -0.58 -3.58
CA TYR A 50 -5.25 -1.06 -2.87
C TYR A 50 -3.97 -0.90 -3.70
N MET A 51 -4.05 -1.00 -5.02
CA MET A 51 -2.92 -0.69 -5.91
C MET A 51 -2.63 0.82 -5.96
N GLU A 52 -3.64 1.68 -5.91
CA GLU A 52 -3.47 3.14 -5.83
C GLU A 52 -2.69 3.56 -4.57
N ASN A 53 -2.87 2.84 -3.46
CA ASN A 53 -2.09 3.07 -2.25
C ASN A 53 -0.57 2.87 -2.48
N LEU A 54 -0.17 1.94 -3.35
CA LEU A 54 1.24 1.78 -3.73
C LEU A 54 1.74 2.95 -4.59
N LEU A 55 0.90 3.47 -5.48
CA LEU A 55 1.24 4.67 -6.27
C LEU A 55 1.42 5.90 -5.36
N PHE A 56 0.55 6.07 -4.35
CA PHE A 56 0.69 7.14 -3.36
C PHE A 56 2.05 7.09 -2.65
N LEU A 57 2.54 5.90 -2.30
CA LEU A 57 3.82 5.74 -1.58
C LEU A 57 5.05 6.15 -2.39
N ASN A 58 4.94 6.42 -3.69
CA ASN A 58 6.02 6.95 -4.53
C ASN A 58 6.25 8.44 -4.31
N ILE A 59 5.20 9.16 -3.95
CA ILE A 59 5.24 10.63 -3.81
C ILE A 59 5.41 11.09 -2.35
N VAL A 60 5.48 10.16 -1.40
CA VAL A 60 5.71 10.50 0.03
C VAL A 60 7.15 10.96 0.25
N PRO A 61 7.42 11.78 1.28
CA PRO A 61 8.75 12.32 1.55
C PRO A 61 9.87 11.27 1.61
N ASP A 62 9.58 10.11 2.21
CA ASP A 62 10.55 9.03 2.41
C ASP A 62 10.84 8.21 1.13
N LYS A 63 10.07 8.42 0.04
CA LYS A 63 10.21 7.70 -1.24
C LYS A 63 10.40 6.19 -1.08
N VAL A 64 9.49 5.55 -0.34
CA VAL A 64 9.61 4.14 0.06
C VAL A 64 9.39 3.15 -1.09
N ILE A 65 8.99 3.61 -2.28
CA ILE A 65 8.79 2.81 -3.49
C ILE A 65 9.46 3.50 -4.68
N SER A 66 10.08 2.70 -5.57
CA SER A 66 10.77 3.22 -6.74
C SER A 66 9.82 3.59 -7.88
N ASP A 67 10.29 4.42 -8.80
CA ASP A 67 9.54 4.79 -10.01
C ASP A 67 9.29 3.56 -10.92
N GLU A 68 10.24 2.61 -10.94
CA GLU A 68 10.11 1.35 -11.68
C GLU A 68 8.98 0.48 -11.13
N GLU A 69 8.93 0.27 -9.80
CA GLU A 69 7.85 -0.49 -9.17
C GLU A 69 6.50 0.21 -9.38
N THR A 70 6.47 1.55 -9.24
CA THR A 70 5.28 2.37 -9.49
C THR A 70 4.77 2.22 -10.93
N HIS A 71 5.67 2.18 -11.91
CA HIS A 71 5.32 1.98 -13.32
C HIS A 71 4.66 0.61 -13.57
N GLU A 72 5.18 -0.46 -12.94
CA GLU A 72 4.59 -1.80 -13.06
C GLU A 72 3.22 -1.89 -12.38
N ILE A 73 3.02 -1.23 -11.24
CA ILE A 73 1.69 -1.14 -10.61
C ILE A 73 0.71 -0.36 -11.48
N ALA A 74 1.13 0.77 -12.07
CA ALA A 74 0.27 1.57 -12.94
C ALA A 74 -0.19 0.78 -14.18
N LYS A 75 0.69 -0.03 -14.79
CA LYS A 75 0.31 -0.95 -15.89
C LYS A 75 -0.77 -1.93 -15.46
N LYS A 76 -0.65 -2.53 -14.27
CA LYS A 76 -1.66 -3.46 -13.75
C LYS A 76 -3.03 -2.78 -13.64
N ILE A 77 -3.09 -1.58 -13.06
CA ILE A 77 -4.34 -0.82 -12.92
C ILE A 77 -5.00 -0.57 -14.29
N ILE A 78 -4.22 -0.12 -15.28
CA ILE A 78 -4.75 0.19 -16.62
C ILE A 78 -5.28 -1.07 -17.32
N LEU A 79 -4.66 -2.23 -17.12
CA LEU A 79 -5.11 -3.51 -17.70
C LEU A 79 -6.42 -4.04 -17.08
N PHE A 80 -6.87 -3.50 -15.95
CA PHE A 80 -8.15 -3.84 -15.31
C PHE A 80 -9.32 -2.94 -15.74
N TYR A 81 -9.08 -1.92 -16.57
CA TYR A 81 -10.08 -1.07 -17.21
C TYR A 81 -10.25 -1.42 -18.69
#